data_AF-A0A6L3A7E2-F1
#
_entry.id   AF-A0A6L3A7E2-F1
#
_cell.length_a   1.000
_cell.length_b   1.000
_cell.length_c   1.000
_cell.angle_alpha   90.00
_cell.angle_beta   90.00
_cell.angle_gamma   90.00
#
_symmetry.space_group_name_H-M   'P 1'
#
loop_
_entity.id
_entity.type
_entity.pdbx_description
1 polymer ?
#
loop_
_entity_poly.entity_id
_entity_poly.type
_entity_poly.pdbx_seq_one_letter_code
_entity_poly.pdbx_strand_id
1 'polypeptide(L)' 'MANETVTPAEISTEKRYRERWSWDKVLWASHCIDCYPGNCQLRVYLKDGKVVREESAGTFQTIQEG' A
#
# COMPACT_ATOMS: atom_id res chain seq x y z
N MET A 1 26.93 -4.52 25.27
CA MET A 1 25.79 -3.78 24.68
C MET A 1 24.69 -4.81 24.46
N ALA A 2 23.78 -4.95 25.42
CA ALA A 2 22.75 -5.98 25.37
C ALA A 2 21.78 -5.71 24.20
N ASN A 3 21.58 -6.72 23.36
CA ASN A 3 20.62 -6.67 22.27
C ASN A 3 19.24 -6.97 22.88
N GLU A 4 18.52 -5.94 23.31
CA GLU A 4 17.17 -6.09 23.85
C GLU A 4 16.23 -6.62 22.76
N THR A 5 15.84 -7.88 22.89
CA THR A 5 14.80 -8.49 22.10
C THR A 5 13.45 -7.91 22.52
N VAL A 6 13.00 -6.87 21.83
CA VAL A 6 11.65 -6.31 22.01
C VAL A 6 10.63 -7.39 21.68
N THR A 7 9.84 -7.79 22.66
CA THR A 7 8.77 -8.77 22.47
C THR A 7 7.56 -8.11 21.80
N PRO A 8 6.72 -8.85 21.04
CA PRO A 8 5.53 -8.28 20.40
C PRO A 8 4.53 -7.62 21.36
N ALA A 9 4.62 -7.93 22.66
CA ALA A 9 3.81 -7.34 23.72
C ALA A 9 4.24 -5.91 24.11
N GLU A 10 5.49 -5.53 23.85
CA GLU A 10 6.06 -4.21 24.19
C GLU A 10 5.88 -3.18 23.07
N ILE A 11 5.45 -3.63 21.89
CA ILE A 11 5.16 -2.75 20.75
C ILE A 11 3.79 -2.12 20.97
N SER A 12 3.74 -0.79 21.03
CA SER A 12 2.46 -0.08 21.14
C SER A 12 1.50 -0.50 20.02
N THR A 13 0.22 -0.61 20.34
CA THR A 13 -0.82 -0.98 19.36
C THR A 13 -0.75 -0.11 18.11
N GLU A 14 -0.48 1.19 18.28
CA GLU A 14 -0.28 2.12 17.17
C GLU A 14 0.90 1.73 16.27
N LYS A 15 2.05 1.36 16.86
CA LYS A 15 3.22 0.96 16.10
C LYS A 15 2.92 -0.29 15.26
N ARG A 16 2.17 -1.26 15.80
CA ARG A 16 1.75 -2.45 15.03
C ARG A 16 0.94 -2.08 13.78
N TYR A 17 0.00 -1.14 13.90
CA TYR A 17 -0.78 -0.68 12.74
C TYR A 17 0.07 0.11 11.74
N ARG A 18 0.98 0.98 12.20
CA ARG A 18 1.91 1.71 11.32
C ARG A 18 2.84 0.77 10.56
N GLU A 19 3.36 -0.26 11.22
CA GLU A 19 4.18 -1.31 10.59
C GLU A 19 3.39 -2.15 9.61
N ARG A 20 2.10 -2.41 9.86
CA ARG A 20 1.24 -3.10 8.89
C ARG A 20 0.97 -2.23 7.66
N TRP A 21 0.92 -0.92 7.84
CA TRP A 21 0.69 0.08 6.79
C TRP A 21 2.02 0.63 6.23
N SER A 22 2.97 -0.26 5.95
CA SER A 22 4.24 0.06 5.32
C SER A 22 4.58 -0.97 4.23
N TRP A 23 5.42 -0.57 3.28
CA TRP A 23 5.70 -1.32 2.05
C TRP A 23 7.16 -1.11 1.63
N ASP A 24 7.73 -2.12 0.97
CA ASP A 24 9.08 -2.06 0.42
C ASP A 24 9.10 -1.42 -0.97
N LYS A 25 8.05 -1.67 -1.76
CA LYS A 25 7.91 -1.19 -3.13
C LYS A 25 6.47 -0.81 -3.43
N VAL A 26 6.32 0.19 -4.30
CA VAL A 26 5.04 0.59 -4.88
C VAL A 26 5.19 0.59 -6.39
N LEU A 27 4.37 -0.21 -7.07
CA LEU A 27 4.40 -0.36 -8.53
C LEU A 27 3.08 0.15 -9.15
N TRP A 28 3.11 0.36 -10.46
CA TRP A 28 1.92 0.70 -11.24
C TRP A 28 1.23 -0.57 -11.75
N ALA A 29 -0.10 -0.55 -11.76
CA ALA A 29 -0.91 -1.61 -12.35
C ALA A 29 -2.25 -1.07 -12.90
N SER A 30 -2.95 -1.94 -13.62
CA SER A 30 -4.34 -1.82 -14.04
C SER A 30 -4.97 -3.22 -14.08
N HIS A 31 -6.29 -3.33 -14.03
CA HIS A 31 -6.99 -4.60 -14.18
C HIS A 31 -7.26 -4.89 -15.65
N CYS A 32 -6.66 -5.97 -16.17
CA CYS A 32 -6.87 -6.43 -17.56
C CYS A 32 -8.15 -7.27 -17.69
N ILE A 33 -9.29 -6.64 -17.38
CA ILE A 33 -10.62 -7.26 -17.46
C ILE A 33 -11.54 -6.39 -18.33
N ASP A 34 -12.66 -6.97 -18.78
CA ASP A 34 -13.67 -6.23 -19.53
C ASP A 34 -14.53 -5.36 -18.60
N CYS A 35 -13.94 -4.27 -18.12
CA CYS A 35 -14.60 -3.29 -17.25
C CYS A 35 -14.79 -1.93 -17.92
N TYR A 36 -14.80 -1.88 -19.26
CA TYR A 36 -14.86 -0.63 -20.01
C TYR A 36 -16.00 0.29 -19.51
N PRO A 37 -15.72 1.57 -19.20
CA PRO A 37 -14.50 2.33 -19.49
C PRO A 37 -13.45 2.40 -18.36
N GLY A 38 -13.51 1.49 -17.36
CA GLY A 38 -12.80 1.59 -16.07
C GLY A 38 -11.33 2.01 -16.12
N ASN A 39 -10.47 1.29 -16.85
CA ASN A 39 -9.02 1.55 -17.05
C ASN A 39 -8.30 2.28 -15.88
N CYS A 40 -8.60 1.88 -14.64
CA CYS A 40 -8.21 2.60 -13.44
C CYS A 40 -6.69 2.51 -13.24
N GLN A 41 -6.05 3.65 -12.93
CA GLN A 41 -4.64 3.65 -12.51
C GLN A 41 -4.55 3.20 -11.05
N LEU A 42 -3.82 2.10 -10.79
CA LEU A 42 -3.66 1.53 -9.46
C LEU A 42 -2.20 1.58 -9.01
N ARG A 43 -2.02 1.73 -7.70
CA ARG A 43 -0.77 1.43 -7.01
C ARG A 43 -0.85 0.05 -6.37
N VAL A 44 0.13 -0.79 -6.65
CA VAL A 44 0.27 -2.11 -6.01
C VAL A 44 1.39 -2.06 -5.00
N TYR A 45 1.10 -2.46 -3.77
CA TYR A 45 2.00 -2.37 -2.63
C TYR A 45 2.58 -3.74 -2.33
N LEU A 46 3.90 -3.81 -2.26
CA LEU A 46 4.64 -5.03 -1.97
C LEU A 46 5.29 -4.93 -0.59
N LYS A 47 5.24 -6.03 0.16
CA LYS A 47 5.96 -6.21 1.41
C LYS A 47 6.50 -7.64 1.49
N ASP A 48 7.77 -7.79 1.84
CA ASP A 48 8.47 -9.07 1.93
C ASP A 48 8.37 -9.87 0.61
N GLY A 49 8.48 -9.17 -0.52
CA GLY A 49 8.39 -9.74 -1.86
C GLY A 49 6.98 -10.19 -2.29
N LYS A 50 5.94 -9.93 -1.49
CA LYS A 50 4.55 -10.32 -1.78
C LYS A 50 3.68 -9.09 -2.02
N VAL A 51 2.69 -9.24 -2.91
CA VAL A 51 1.61 -8.25 -3.04
C VAL A 51 0.73 -8.33 -1.79
N VAL A 52 0.52 -7.18 -1.13
CA VAL A 52 -0.29 -7.12 0.10
C VAL A 52 -1.59 -6.34 -0.05
N ARG A 53 -1.68 -5.46 -1.06
CA ARG A 53 -2.89 -4.70 -1.42
C ARG A 53 -2.67 -3.88 -2.70
N GLU A 54 -3.76 -3.29 -3.18
CA GLU A 54 -3.79 -2.24 -4.20
C GLU A 54 -4.68 -1.07 -3.76
N GLU A 55 -4.52 0.09 -4.42
CA GLU A 55 -5.33 1.29 -4.22
C GLU A 55 -5.44 2.12 -5.50
N SER A 56 -6.54 2.84 -5.67
CA SER A 56 -6.69 3.89 -6.69
C SER A 56 -5.55 4.91 -6.57
N ALA A 57 -4.84 5.17 -7.65
CA ALA A 57 -3.63 5.99 -7.63
C ALA A 57 -3.91 7.50 -7.49
N GLY A 58 -5.13 7.97 -7.78
CA GLY A 58 -5.51 9.38 -7.63
C GLY A 58 -4.69 10.35 -8.50
N THR A 59 -4.12 9.86 -9.60
CA THR A 59 -3.12 10.58 -10.41
C THR A 59 -3.66 11.23 -11.68
N PHE A 60 -4.96 11.04 -11.96
CA PHE A 60 -5.61 11.79 -13.03
C PHE A 60 -5.66 13.28 -12.68
N GLN A 61 -5.51 14.11 -13.71
CA GLN A 61 -5.62 15.56 -13.55
C GLN A 61 -7.07 15.94 -13.29
N THR A 62 -7.26 16.93 -12.41
CA THR A 62 -8.55 17.61 -12.29
C THR A 62 -8.83 18.34 -13.59
N ILE A 63 -9.94 18.00 -14.26
CA ILE A 63 -10.31 18.57 -15.57
C ILE A 63 -11.25 19.77 -15.47
N GLN A 64 -11.93 19.94 -14.33
CA GLN A 64 -12.84 21.06 -14.07
C GLN A 64 -12.88 21.37 -12.57
N GLU A 65 -13.19 22.62 -12.22
CA GLU A 65 -13.41 23.02 -10.83
C GLU A 65 -14.67 22.36 -10.24
N GLY A 66 -14.69 22.26 -8.91
CA GLY A 66 -15.76 21.61 -8.14
C GLY A 66 -16.87 22.54 -7.71
#